data_AF-A0A497LQI6-F1
#
_entry.id   AF-A0A497LQI6-F1
#
_cell.length_a   1.000
_cell.length_b   1.000
_cell.length_c   1.000
_cell.angle_alpha   90.00
_cell.angle_beta   90.00
_cell.angle_gamma   90.00
#
_symmetry.space_group_name_H-M   'P 1'
#
loop_
_entity.id
_entity.type
_entity.pdbx_description
1 polymer ?
#
loop_
_entity_poly.entity_id
_entity_poly.type
_entity_poly.pdbx_seq_one_letter_code
_entity_poly.pdbx_strand_id
1 'polypeptide(L)' 'NVVSVGASGAIFGVFGACIIYIYQSLIAVVFYSMFLFMMSMGSGVNVFAHFGGLVIGLLLGYCFARMRRYHVVYRTEYRI' A
#
# COMPACT_ATOMS: atom_id res chain seq x y z
N ASN A 1 6.78 -3.53 -28.76
CA ASN A 1 6.11 -3.08 -27.52
C ASN A 1 6.14 -4.19 -26.49
N VAL A 2 7.01 -4.08 -25.48
CA VAL A 2 6.93 -4.96 -24.30
C VAL A 2 5.67 -4.57 -23.54
N VAL A 3 4.64 -5.42 -23.58
CA VAL A 3 3.41 -5.19 -22.85
C VAL A 3 3.77 -5.26 -21.37
N SER A 4 3.68 -4.13 -20.68
CA SER A 4 3.90 -4.04 -19.23
C SER A 4 2.72 -4.71 -18.51
N VAL A 5 2.75 -6.03 -18.43
CA VAL A 5 1.78 -6.79 -17.61
C VAL A 5 2.01 -6.56 -16.11
N GLY A 6 3.16 -6.00 -15.71
CA GLY A 6 3.58 -5.87 -14.31
C GLY A 6 3.80 -4.46 -13.75
N ALA A 7 4.07 -3.42 -14.56
CA ALA A 7 4.35 -2.09 -14.00
C ALA A 7 3.11 -1.46 -13.34
N SER A 8 1.92 -1.75 -13.86
CA SER A 8 0.69 -1.31 -13.22
C SER A 8 0.54 -1.92 -11.82
N GLY A 9 0.83 -3.22 -11.64
CA GLY A 9 0.86 -3.83 -10.31
C GLY A 9 1.84 -3.14 -9.34
N ALA A 10 3.01 -2.72 -9.82
CA ALA A 10 3.96 -1.95 -9.01
C ALA A 10 3.39 -0.58 -8.58
N ILE A 11 2.66 0.11 -9.46
CA ILE A 11 1.97 1.37 -9.13
C ILE A 11 0.95 1.14 -8.02
N PHE A 12 0.14 0.08 -8.11
CA PHE A 12 -0.81 -0.31 -7.06
C PHE A 12 -0.09 -0.61 -5.74
N GLY A 13 1.10 -1.21 -5.78
CA GLY A 13 1.93 -1.42 -4.60
C GLY A 13 2.38 -0.12 -3.93
N VAL A 14 2.83 0.86 -4.70
CA VAL A 14 3.22 2.17 -4.16
C VAL A 14 2.02 2.89 -3.55
N PHE A 15 0.88 2.92 -4.24
CA PHE A 15 -0.33 3.55 -3.71
C PHE A 15 -0.84 2.84 -2.45
N GLY A 16 -0.83 1.51 -2.41
CA GLY A 16 -1.18 0.74 -1.22
C GLY A 16 -0.31 1.09 -0.02
N ALA A 17 1.00 1.21 -0.21
CA ALA A 17 1.91 1.62 0.86
C ALA A 17 1.63 3.07 1.34
N CYS A 18 1.34 3.98 0.41
CA CYS A 18 0.99 5.36 0.72
C CYS A 18 -0.33 5.49 1.50
N ILE A 19 -1.33 4.67 1.18
CA ILE A 19 -2.61 4.64 1.90
C ILE A 19 -2.38 4.34 3.39
N ILE A 20 -1.57 3.32 3.71
CA ILE A 20 -1.20 3.02 5.10
C ILE A 20 -0.42 4.17 5.74
N TYR A 21 0.46 4.81 4.98
CA TYR A 21 1.28 5.89 5.50
C TYR A 21 0.44 7.12 5.89
N ILE A 22 -0.52 7.49 5.06
CA ILE A 22 -1.35 8.69 5.22
C ILE A 22 -2.45 8.45 6.24
N TYR A 23 -3.15 7.32 6.14
CA TYR A 23 -4.35 7.06 6.93
C TYR A 23 -4.03 6.23 8.18
N GLN A 24 -4.42 6.76 9.35
CA GLN A 24 -4.28 6.04 10.62
C GLN A 24 -5.49 5.15 10.94
N SER A 25 -6.64 5.36 10.29
CA SER A 25 -7.86 4.58 10.55
C SER A 25 -7.97 3.38 9.60
N LEU A 26 -8.31 2.21 10.17
CA LEU A 26 -8.50 0.98 9.40
C LEU A 26 -9.61 1.12 8.35
N ILE A 27 -10.72 1.78 8.72
CA ILE A 27 -11.82 2.06 7.78
C ILE A 27 -11.33 2.87 6.58
N ALA A 28 -10.54 3.93 6.78
CA ALA A 28 -10.06 4.73 5.65
C ALA A 28 -9.10 3.93 4.77
N VAL A 29 -8.18 3.17 5.37
CA VAL A 29 -7.25 2.29 4.63
C VAL A 29 -8.03 1.32 3.73
N VAL A 30 -9.01 0.62 4.28
CA VAL A 30 -9.83 -0.34 3.52
C VAL A 30 -10.67 0.39 2.47
N PHE A 31 -11.32 1.49 2.82
CA PHE A 31 -12.16 2.25 1.90
C PHE A 31 -11.38 2.78 0.70
N TYR A 32 -10.26 3.48 0.94
CA TYR A 32 -9.45 4.04 -0.14
C TYR A 32 -8.77 2.97 -0.99
N SER A 33 -8.33 1.86 -0.39
CA SER A 33 -7.75 0.74 -1.16
C SER A 33 -8.80 0.07 -2.06
N MET A 34 -10.02 -0.15 -1.57
CA MET A 34 -11.12 -0.68 -2.38
C MET A 34 -11.55 0.30 -3.47
N PHE A 35 -11.66 1.59 -3.14
CA PHE A 35 -12.00 2.62 -4.12
C PHE A 35 -10.97 2.69 -5.26
N LEU A 36 -9.68 2.69 -4.92
CA LEU A 36 -8.58 2.68 -5.88
C LEU A 36 -8.59 1.41 -6.76
N PHE A 37 -8.88 0.25 -6.18
CA PHE A 37 -9.00 -1.00 -6.93
C PHE A 37 -10.18 -0.98 -7.90
N MET A 38 -11.36 -0.57 -7.44
CA MET A 38 -12.58 -0.50 -8.25
C MET A 38 -12.44 0.48 -9.43
N MET A 39 -11.86 1.66 -9.20
CA MET A 39 -11.61 2.64 -10.27
C MET A 39 -10.66 2.13 -11.35
N SER A 40 -9.88 1.10 -11.06
CA SER A 40 -8.89 0.55 -11.98
C SER A 40 -9.35 -0.70 -12.72
N MET A 41 -10.54 -1.20 -12.42
CA MET A 41 -11.14 -2.31 -13.17
C MET A 41 -11.65 -1.81 -14.53
N GLY A 42 -10.87 -2.06 -15.58
CA GLY A 42 -11.22 -1.73 -16.97
C GLY A 42 -11.01 -2.92 -17.92
N SER A 43 -11.42 -2.79 -19.17
CA SER A 43 -11.17 -3.82 -20.18
C SER A 43 -9.68 -3.86 -20.56
N GLY A 44 -9.10 -5.06 -20.62
CA GLY A 44 -7.72 -5.27 -21.05
C GLY A 44 -6.62 -5.10 -19.99
N VAL A 45 -6.97 -4.90 -18.70
CA VAL A 45 -5.99 -4.85 -17.60
C VAL A 45 -5.98 -6.15 -16.79
N ASN A 46 -4.80 -6.56 -16.31
CA ASN A 46 -4.68 -7.75 -15.47
C ASN A 46 -5.12 -7.43 -14.04
N VAL A 47 -6.37 -7.75 -13.72
CA VAL A 47 -6.98 -7.53 -12.39
C VAL A 47 -6.15 -8.18 -11.27
N PHE A 48 -5.56 -9.35 -11.52
CA PHE A 48 -4.70 -10.02 -10.55
C PHE A 48 -3.40 -9.24 -10.27
N ALA A 49 -2.84 -8.56 -11.28
CA ALA A 49 -1.64 -7.73 -11.09
C ALA A 49 -1.96 -6.49 -10.24
N HIS A 50 -3.10 -5.83 -10.47
CA HIS A 50 -3.53 -4.69 -9.65
C HIS A 50 -3.87 -5.11 -8.22
N PHE A 51 -4.60 -6.21 -8.05
CA PHE A 51 -4.96 -6.73 -6.73
C PHE A 51 -3.72 -7.18 -5.94
N GLY A 52 -2.85 -7.97 -6.56
CA GLY A 52 -1.62 -8.45 -5.94
C GLY A 52 -0.68 -7.30 -5.58
N GLY A 53 -0.53 -6.33 -6.48
CA GLY A 53 0.21 -5.10 -6.23
C GLY A 53 -0.31 -4.36 -5.00
N LEU A 54 -1.61 -4.10 -4.95
CA LEU A 54 -2.26 -3.40 -3.85
C LEU A 54 -2.07 -4.11 -2.50
N VAL A 55 -2.27 -5.43 -2.47
CA VAL A 55 -2.11 -6.24 -1.25
C VAL A 55 -0.67 -6.19 -0.75
N ILE A 56 0.32 -6.41 -1.63
CA ILE A 56 1.74 -6.33 -1.27
C ILE A 56 2.09 -4.92 -0.79
N GLY A 57 1.57 -3.89 -1.45
CA GLY A 57 1.74 -2.49 -1.06
C GLY A 57 1.24 -2.18 0.34
N LEU A 58 0.02 -2.61 0.66
CA LEU A 58 -0.57 -2.43 2.00
C LEU A 58 0.25 -3.17 3.07
N LEU A 59 0.71 -4.40 2.80
CA LEU A 59 1.54 -5.17 3.73
C LEU A 59 2.89 -4.49 3.99
N LEU A 60 3.58 -4.03 2.94
CA LEU A 60 4.84 -3.31 3.07
C LEU A 60 4.65 -1.98 3.79
N GLY A 61 3.62 -1.21 3.44
CA GLY A 61 3.26 0.02 4.13
C GLY A 61 3.04 -0.19 5.63
N TYR A 62 2.34 -1.26 6.01
CA TYR A 62 2.13 -1.64 7.41
C TYR A 62 3.44 -2.02 8.10
N CYS A 63 4.28 -2.82 7.44
CA CYS A 63 5.59 -3.21 7.95
C CYS A 63 6.46 -1.97 8.24
N PHE A 64 6.53 -1.03 7.30
CA PHE A 64 7.28 0.23 7.46
C PHE A 64 6.69 1.15 8.53
N ALA A 65 5.36 1.24 8.63
CA ALA A 65 4.72 2.01 9.70
C ALA A 65 5.02 1.41 11.07
N ARG A 66 5.02 0.08 11.18
CA ARG A 66 5.36 -0.64 12.41
C ARG A 66 6.83 -0.45 12.80
N MET A 67 7.76 -0.59 11.86
CA MET A 67 9.20 -0.34 12.09
C MET A 67 9.47 1.08 12.61
N ARG A 68 8.79 2.09 12.04
CA ARG A 68 8.93 3.48 12.50
C ARG A 68 8.45 3.68 13.95
N ARG A 69 7.33 3.07 14.34
CA ARG A 69 6.84 3.16 15.72
C ARG A 69 7.85 2.58 16.72
N TYR A 70 8.50 1.45 16.41
CA TYR A 70 9.54 0.89 17.28
C TYR A 70 10.75 1.82 17.43
N HIS A 71 11.20 2.47 16.35
CA HIS A 71 12.34 3.39 16.40
C HIS A 71 12.05 4.65 17.23
N VAL A 72 10.80 5.16 17.21
CA VAL A 72 10.40 6.33 18.02
C VAL A 72 10.34 5.97 19.51
N VAL A 73 9.78 4.82 19.88
CA VAL A 73 9.65 4.41 21.29
C VAL A 73 11.01 4.19 21.94
N TYR A 74 11.92 3.45 21.27
CA TYR A 74 13.29 3.27 21.76
C TYR A 74 13.95 4.64 21.98
N ARG A 75 13.74 5.62 21.07
CA ARG A 75 14.26 6.98 21.19
C ARG A 75 13.84 7.76 22.41
N THR A 76 12.65 7.51 22.90
CA THR A 76 12.19 8.14 24.13
C THR A 76 12.87 7.52 25.34
N GLU A 77 13.04 6.19 25.40
CA GLU A 77 13.58 5.50 26.58
C GLU A 77 15.07 5.81 26.87
N TYR A 78 15.91 6.01 25.87
CA TYR A 78 17.34 6.32 26.10
C TYR A 78 17.64 7.82 26.29
N ARG A 79 16.63 8.68 26.31
CA ARG A 79 16.79 10.13 26.54
C ARG A 79 16.26 10.59 27.91
N ILE A 80 15.66 9.69 28.68
CA ILE A 80 15.20 9.94 30.06
C ILE A 80 16.31 9.57 31.04
#